data_AF-A0A8S1IZY5-F1
#
_entry.id   AF-A0A8S1IZY5-F1
#
_cell.length_a   1.000
_cell.length_b   1.000
_cell.length_c   1.000
_cell.angle_alpha   90.00
_cell.angle_beta   90.00
_cell.angle_gamma   90.00
#
_symmetry.space_group_name_H-M   'P 1'
#
loop_
_entity.id
_entity.type
_entity.pdbx_description
1 polymer ?
#
loop_
_entity_poly.entity_id
_entity_poly.type
_entity_poly.pdbx_seq_one_letter_code
_entity_poly.pdbx_strand_id
1 'polypeptide(L)'
;MGLKRKTAFSEITSDPYVASKLEEIYGSLDDIDPYLGGLAEDHVNDSNLGELFYASMSDQYTRLRDGDRFYFENGDNGLFTDAEVQKIRATGLRDVIMRNTNIKNLPQSLYFRANDDVWPRA
;
A
#
# COMPACT_ATOMS: atom_id res chain seq x y z
N MET A 1 1.87 14.73 -8.48
CA MET A 1 1.06 14.31 -7.30
C MET A 1 -0.06 15.29 -6.94
N GLY A 2 0.11 16.62 -7.10
CA GLY A 2 -0.98 17.57 -6.79
C GLY A 2 -1.21 17.82 -5.29
N LEU A 3 -0.31 17.33 -4.44
CA LEU A 3 -0.36 17.50 -2.99
C LEU A 3 0.01 18.93 -2.60
N LYS A 4 -0.53 19.39 -1.47
CA LYS A 4 -0.20 20.71 -0.91
C LYS A 4 1.24 20.70 -0.38
N ARG A 5 2.04 21.69 -0.78
CA ARG A 5 3.40 21.89 -0.25
C ARG A 5 3.35 22.12 1.26
N LYS A 6 4.17 21.37 2.01
CA LYS A 6 4.41 21.59 3.45
C LYS A 6 5.32 22.80 3.64
N THR A 7 5.08 23.57 4.70
CA THR A 7 5.78 24.82 5.02
C THR A 7 6.50 24.80 6.36
N ALA A 8 6.30 23.75 7.16
CA ALA A 8 7.07 23.48 8.38
C ALA A 8 7.32 21.96 8.53
N PHE A 9 8.38 21.57 9.25
CA PHE A 9 8.70 20.16 9.51
C PHE A 9 7.61 19.46 10.33
N SER A 10 6.89 20.18 11.18
CA SER A 10 5.73 19.69 11.93
C SER A 10 4.50 19.40 11.06
N GLU A 11 4.48 19.81 9.79
CA GLU A 11 3.42 19.44 8.85
C GLU A 11 3.72 18.14 8.09
N ILE A 12 4.95 17.60 8.23
CA ILE A 12 5.32 16.28 7.72
C ILE A 12 4.80 15.21 8.69
N THR A 13 5.09 15.38 9.97
CA THR A 13 4.76 14.39 11.02
C THR A 13 4.24 15.05 12.28
N SER A 14 3.29 14.39 12.93
CA SER A 14 2.78 14.74 14.25
C SER A 14 3.75 14.41 15.39
N ASP A 15 4.79 13.62 15.14
CA ASP A 15 5.82 13.31 16.13
C ASP A 15 6.85 14.46 16.22
N PRO A 16 6.86 15.22 17.33
CA PRO A 16 7.76 16.37 17.47
C PRO A 16 9.24 15.96 17.51
N TYR A 17 9.57 14.75 17.95
CA TYR A 17 10.94 14.26 17.95
C TYR A 17 11.43 14.04 16.52
N VAL A 18 10.65 13.35 15.69
CA VAL A 18 10.98 13.11 14.28
C VAL A 18 11.07 14.42 13.50
N ALA A 19 10.11 15.33 13.69
CA ALA A 19 10.13 16.65 13.05
C ALA A 19 11.41 17.44 13.40
N SER A 20 11.80 17.45 14.68
CA SER A 20 13.03 18.14 15.13
C SER A 20 14.30 17.53 14.53
N LYS A 21 14.33 16.21 14.33
CA LYS A 21 15.48 15.51 13.76
C LYS A 21 15.60 15.73 12.26
N LEU A 22 14.49 15.80 11.53
CA LEU A 22 14.50 16.19 10.12
C LEU A 22 15.03 17.61 9.94
N GLU A 23 14.60 18.55 10.79
CA GLU A 23 15.09 19.94 10.76
C GLU A 23 16.59 20.01 11.05
N GLU A 24 17.09 19.28 12.04
CA GLU A 24 18.52 19.21 12.38
C GLU A 24 19.38 18.68 11.22
N ILE A 25 18.90 17.66 10.51
CA ILE A 25 19.67 16.99 9.46
C ILE A 25 19.64 17.78 8.15
N TYR A 26 18.47 18.29 7.75
CA TYR A 26 18.28 18.90 6.43
C TYR A 26 18.35 20.42 6.45
N GLY A 27 17.98 21.09 7.54
CA GLY A 27 17.92 22.55 7.67
C GLY A 27 16.85 23.25 6.82
N SER A 28 16.47 22.68 5.68
CA SER A 28 15.43 23.17 4.78
C SER A 28 14.51 22.03 4.35
N LEU A 29 13.21 22.34 4.20
CA LEU A 29 12.23 21.39 3.67
C LEU A 29 12.51 20.98 2.22
N ASP A 30 13.11 21.88 1.43
CA ASP A 30 13.38 21.64 0.01
C ASP A 30 14.54 20.66 -0.23
N ASP A 31 15.34 20.40 0.81
CA ASP A 31 16.49 19.50 0.77
C ASP A 31 16.14 18.07 1.25
N ILE A 32 14.90 17.82 1.69
CA ILE A 32 14.46 16.51 2.19
C ILE A 32 14.39 15.51 1.03
N ASP A 33 15.06 14.37 1.21
CA ASP A 33 14.93 13.24 0.29
C ASP A 33 13.48 12.72 0.28
N PRO A 34 12.84 12.56 -0.90
CA PRO A 34 11.44 12.11 -0.99
C PRO A 34 11.17 10.78 -0.28
N TYR A 35 12.17 9.89 -0.22
CA TYR A 35 12.06 8.63 0.49
C TYR A 35 11.98 8.82 2.01
N LEU A 36 12.84 9.65 2.59
CA LEU A 36 12.85 9.91 4.03
C LEU A 36 11.68 10.81 4.45
N GLY A 37 11.32 11.79 3.62
CA GLY A 37 10.10 12.59 3.81
C GLY A 37 8.85 11.72 3.81
N GLY A 38 8.69 10.84 2.81
CA GLY A 38 7.52 9.95 2.72
C GLY A 38 7.45 8.89 3.82
N LEU A 39 8.58 8.45 4.38
CA LEU A 39 8.60 7.57 5.55
C LEU A 39 8.25 8.29 6.86
N ALA A 40 8.58 9.57 6.95
CA ALA A 40 8.30 10.36 8.14
C ALA A 40 6.84 10.80 8.22
N GLU A 41 6.13 10.88 7.09
CA GLU A 41 4.74 11.32 7.07
C GLU A 41 3.82 10.48 7.95
N ASP A 42 2.89 11.15 8.64
CA ASP A 42 1.84 10.45 9.36
C ASP A 42 0.99 9.61 8.41
N HIS A 43 0.60 8.42 8.86
CA HIS A 43 -0.22 7.53 8.06
C HIS A 43 -1.59 8.14 7.73
N VAL A 44 -2.03 7.99 6.49
CA VAL A 44 -3.43 8.26 6.13
C VAL A 44 -4.35 7.17 6.72
N ASN A 45 -5.64 7.47 6.86
CA ASN A 45 -6.61 6.54 7.42
C ASN A 45 -6.58 5.17 6.70
N ASP A 46 -6.61 4.10 7.49
CA ASP A 46 -6.59 2.71 7.02
C ASP A 46 -5.38 2.36 6.14
N SER A 47 -4.26 3.06 6.30
CA SER A 47 -3.01 2.81 5.58
C SER A 47 -1.80 2.78 6.51
N ASN A 48 -0.71 2.18 6.03
CA ASN A 48 0.62 2.28 6.64
C ASN A 48 1.52 3.28 5.88
N LEU A 49 0.92 4.11 5.02
CA LEU A 49 1.64 5.06 4.17
C LEU A 49 1.21 6.48 4.51
N GLY A 50 2.18 7.39 4.47
CA GLY A 50 1.92 8.82 4.41
C GLY A 50 1.30 9.27 3.09
N GLU A 51 0.86 10.52 3.03
CA GLU A 51 0.18 11.14 1.90
C GLU A 51 0.96 11.00 0.57
N LEU A 52 2.28 11.26 0.60
CA LEU A 52 3.16 11.20 -0.55
C LEU A 52 3.27 9.77 -1.10
N PHE A 53 3.60 8.81 -0.25
CA PHE A 53 3.74 7.41 -0.67
C PHE A 53 2.41 6.79 -1.07
N TYR A 54 1.33 7.09 -0.33
CA TYR A 54 0.00 6.63 -0.69
C TYR A 54 -0.39 7.10 -2.09
N ALA A 55 -0.25 8.40 -2.36
CA ALA A 55 -0.57 8.95 -3.67
C ALA A 55 0.36 8.36 -4.75
N SER A 56 1.66 8.27 -4.48
CA SER A 56 2.65 7.80 -5.47
C SER A 56 2.44 6.34 -5.84
N MET A 57 2.20 5.48 -4.84
CA MET A 57 1.93 4.06 -5.07
C MET A 57 0.60 3.88 -5.78
N SER A 58 -0.45 4.59 -5.37
CA SER A 58 -1.77 4.51 -6.01
C SER A 58 -1.70 4.86 -7.49
N ASP A 59 -1.10 6.01 -7.82
CA ASP A 59 -0.88 6.46 -9.20
C ASP A 59 -0.06 5.47 -10.01
N GLN A 60 1.03 4.93 -9.44
CA GLN A 60 1.85 3.93 -10.11
C GLN A 60 1.10 2.62 -10.38
N TYR A 61 0.37 2.07 -9.41
CA TYR A 61 -0.39 0.83 -9.58
C TYR A 61 -1.59 1.01 -10.50
N THR A 62 -2.24 2.19 -10.50
CA THR A 62 -3.29 2.52 -11.47
C THR A 62 -2.74 2.51 -12.89
N ARG A 63 -1.60 3.18 -13.14
CA ARG A 63 -0.97 3.15 -14.48
C ARG A 63 -0.55 1.75 -14.91
N LEU A 64 -0.01 0.94 -13.98
CA LEU A 64 0.36 -0.44 -14.28
C LEU A 64 -0.86 -1.27 -14.70
N ARG A 65 -1.97 -1.13 -13.98
CA ARG A 65 -3.23 -1.80 -14.30
C ARG A 65 -3.80 -1.34 -15.64
N ASP A 66 -4.00 -0.03 -15.78
CA ASP A 66 -4.73 0.56 -16.92
C ASP A 66 -3.91 0.51 -18.21
N GLY A 67 -2.57 0.50 -18.09
CA GLY A 67 -1.65 0.42 -19.22
C GLY A 67 -1.31 -1.01 -19.67
N ASP A 68 -1.71 -2.05 -18.92
CA ASP A 68 -1.39 -3.43 -19.25
C ASP A 68 -2.48 -4.06 -20.13
N ARG A 69 -2.15 -4.27 -21.41
CA ARG A 69 -3.03 -4.96 -22.36
C ARG A 69 -3.41 -6.37 -21.90
N PHE A 70 -2.55 -7.04 -21.14
CA PHE A 70 -2.77 -8.39 -20.62
C PHE A 70 -3.31 -8.40 -19.19
N TYR A 71 -3.72 -7.25 -18.65
CA TYR A 71 -4.40 -7.21 -17.37
C TYR A 71 -5.63 -8.13 -17.40
N PHE A 72 -5.80 -8.95 -16.37
CA PHE A 72 -6.77 -10.05 -16.41
C PHE A 72 -8.23 -9.60 -16.50
N GLU A 73 -8.52 -8.34 -16.16
CA GLU A 73 -9.86 -7.74 -16.26
C GLU A 73 -10.09 -7.02 -17.59
N ASN A 74 -9.08 -6.93 -18.45
CA ASN A 74 -9.23 -6.31 -19.75
C ASN A 74 -9.99 -7.25 -20.70
N GLY A 75 -11.29 -7.01 -20.88
CA GLY A 75 -12.15 -7.81 -21.76
C GLY A 75 -11.75 -7.80 -23.24
N ASP A 76 -11.01 -6.80 -23.69
CA ASP A 76 -10.61 -6.66 -25.11
C ASP A 76 -9.49 -7.63 -25.51
N ASN A 77 -8.80 -8.26 -24.56
CA ASN A 77 -7.69 -9.17 -24.85
C ASN A 77 -8.11 -10.63 -25.05
N GLY A 78 -9.36 -10.97 -24.73
CA GLY A 78 -9.93 -12.32 -24.92
C GLY A 78 -9.24 -13.43 -24.10
N LEU A 79 -8.48 -13.10 -23.06
CA LEU A 79 -7.77 -14.09 -22.24
C LEU A 79 -8.71 -14.87 -21.31
N PHE A 80 -9.74 -14.21 -20.78
CA PHE A 80 -10.66 -14.78 -19.80
C PHE A 80 -12.11 -14.41 -20.13
N THR A 81 -13.03 -15.32 -19.86
CA THR A 81 -14.47 -15.02 -19.80
C THR A 81 -14.82 -14.24 -18.53
N ASP A 82 -15.94 -13.52 -18.51
CA ASP A 82 -16.42 -12.81 -17.31
C ASP A 82 -16.51 -13.72 -16.08
N ALA A 83 -16.96 -14.96 -16.29
CA ALA A 83 -17.04 -15.97 -15.23
C ALA A 83 -15.66 -16.36 -14.67
N GLU A 84 -14.62 -16.39 -15.50
CA GLU A 84 -13.25 -16.64 -15.08
C GLU A 84 -12.63 -15.43 -14.38
N VAL A 85 -12.91 -14.21 -14.85
CA VAL A 85 -12.51 -12.98 -14.15
C VAL A 85 -13.08 -12.95 -12.72
N GLN A 86 -14.35 -13.32 -12.54
CA GLN A 86 -14.95 -13.41 -11.20
C GLN A 86 -14.28 -14.48 -10.32
N LYS A 87 -13.88 -15.63 -10.90
CA LYS A 87 -13.11 -16.66 -10.17
C LYS A 87 -11.73 -16.16 -9.76
N ILE A 88 -11.05 -15.40 -10.61
CA ILE A 88 -9.75 -14.80 -10.31
C ILE A 88 -9.90 -13.76 -9.19
N ARG A 89 -10.88 -12.85 -9.29
CA ARG A 89 -11.18 -11.87 -8.22
C ARG A 89 -11.49 -12.52 -6.88
N ALA A 90 -12.17 -13.66 -6.90
CA ALA A 90 -12.51 -14.42 -5.69
C ALA A 90 -11.34 -15.23 -5.11
N THR A 91 -10.19 -15.30 -5.79
CA THR A 91 -9.02 -16.07 -5.33
C THR A 91 -8.10 -15.16 -4.49
N GLY A 92 -8.00 -15.45 -3.19
CA GLY A 92 -7.07 -14.78 -2.28
C GLY A 92 -5.73 -15.53 -2.13
N LEU A 93 -4.73 -14.87 -1.52
CA LEU A 93 -3.44 -15.50 -1.20
C LEU A 93 -3.59 -16.72 -0.27
N ARG A 94 -4.56 -16.67 0.65
CA ARG A 94 -4.95 -17.81 1.48
C ARG A 94 -5.28 -19.04 0.63
N ASP A 95 -6.11 -18.89 -0.40
CA ASP A 95 -6.51 -20.01 -1.25
C ASP A 95 -5.31 -20.59 -2.01
N VAL A 96 -4.41 -19.72 -2.47
CA VAL A 96 -3.16 -20.14 -3.13
C VAL A 96 -2.30 -20.97 -2.17
N ILE A 97 -2.09 -20.53 -0.93
CA ILE A 97 -1.29 -21.28 0.05
C ILE A 97 -1.95 -22.61 0.40
N MET A 98 -3.26 -22.61 0.66
CA MET A 98 -4.02 -23.82 1.01
C MET A 98 -4.03 -24.87 -0.11
N ARG A 99 -4.02 -24.45 -1.38
CA ARG A 99 -3.95 -25.36 -2.54
C ARG A 99 -2.58 -26.03 -2.70
N ASN A 100 -1.52 -25.41 -2.19
CA ASN A 100 -0.14 -25.82 -2.44
C ASN A 100 0.61 -26.29 -1.18
N THR A 101 -0.02 -26.29 -0.02
CA THR A 101 0.60 -26.69 1.24
C THR A 101 -0.34 -27.53 2.10
N ASN A 102 0.20 -28.18 3.13
CA ASN A 102 -0.61 -28.92 4.11
C ASN A 102 -1.06 -28.06 5.30
N ILE A 103 -0.85 -26.75 5.26
CA ILE A 103 -1.32 -25.82 6.29
C ILE A 103 -2.85 -25.90 6.34
N LYS A 104 -3.41 -25.99 7.54
CA LYS A 104 -4.87 -26.12 7.73
C LYS A 104 -5.52 -24.89 8.37
N ASN A 105 -4.75 -24.14 9.15
CA ASN A 105 -5.26 -23.05 9.97
C ASN A 105 -4.62 -21.74 9.50
N LEU A 106 -5.29 -21.04 8.59
CA LEU A 106 -4.96 -19.68 8.16
C LEU A 106 -6.15 -18.77 8.41
N PRO A 107 -5.93 -17.53 8.88
CA PRO A 107 -6.98 -16.54 9.01
C PRO A 107 -7.59 -16.21 7.65
N GLN A 108 -8.81 -15.68 7.67
CA GLN A 108 -9.57 -15.44 6.44
C GLN A 108 -8.90 -14.36 5.57
N SER A 109 -8.30 -13.35 6.21
CA SER A 109 -7.45 -12.35 5.57
C SER A 109 -6.01 -12.52 6.01
N LEU A 110 -5.08 -12.57 5.05
CA LEU A 110 -3.63 -12.57 5.32
C LEU A 110 -3.00 -11.17 5.29
N TYR A 111 -3.77 -10.16 4.88
CA TYR A 111 -3.26 -8.80 4.64
C TYR A 111 -3.57 -7.84 5.79
N PHE A 112 -4.78 -7.97 6.34
CA PHE A 112 -5.26 -7.14 7.43
C PHE A 112 -5.76 -8.05 8.53
N ARG A 113 -5.37 -7.73 9.77
CA ARG A 113 -5.79 -8.49 10.94
C ARG A 113 -7.20 -8.05 11.31
N ALA A 114 -8.16 -8.97 11.28
CA ALA A 114 -9.44 -8.73 11.94
C ALA A 114 -9.23 -8.71 13.47
N ASN A 115 -10.01 -7.91 14.19
CA ASN A 115 -9.87 -7.77 15.64
C ASN A 115 -10.05 -9.10 16.41
N ASP A 116 -10.64 -10.11 15.76
CA ASP A 116 -10.95 -11.46 16.24
C ASP A 116 -10.09 -12.56 15.60
N ASP A 117 -9.16 -12.25 14.69
CA ASP A 117 -8.29 -13.24 14.06
C ASP A 117 -7.21 -13.75 15.02
N VAL A 118 -7.24 -15.06 15.31
CA VAL A 118 -6.23 -15.78 16.10
C VAL A 118 -5.11 -16.25 15.18
N TRP A 119 -4.03 -15.48 15.11
CA TRP A 119 -2.79 -15.93 14.48
C TRP A 119 -2.09 -16.95 15.40
N PRO A 120 -1.60 -18.10 14.88
CA PRO A 120 -0.71 -18.96 15.63
C PRO A 120 0.52 -18.15 16.02
N ARG A 121 0.77 -17.97 17.31
CA ARG A 121 2.02 -17.35 17.76
C ARG A 121 3.16 -18.32 17.43
N ALA A 122 4.25 -17.76 16.88
CA ALA A 122 5.51 -18.47 16.73
C ALA A 122 6.14 -18.77 18.09
#